data_AF-A0A9D7UK88-F1
#
_entry.id   AF-A0A9D7UK88-F1
#
_cell.length_a   1.000
_cell.length_b   1.000
_cell.length_c   1.000
_cell.angle_alpha   90.00
_cell.angle_beta   90.00
_cell.angle_gamma   90.00
#
_symmetry.space_group_name_H-M   'P 1'
#
loop_
_entity.id
_entity.type
_entity.pdbx_description
1 polymer ?
#
loop_
_entity_poly.entity_id
_entity_poly.type
_entity_poly.pdbx_seq_one_letter_code
_entity_poly.pdbx_strand_id
1 'polypeptide(L)'
;SPAFIDAPPTLRPDWDGALLRAIDEALALEPGADPLGPCRGMLAALHDAQATVEFAEDGAWAPVRLEWVDGRALVTHADADAGLRIGDRILKVDGVEAGAWVERAMSRAPGARDDVRERVGLALGMLGPHGSTIEVRASRRGGSGEEDVRLTRRFKSTTAGDVRDVAPGVLYVDPSTFTDESFIEALRGPLSEADAVIVDYRSLGMGGLHRHLGSFIAGGAPVMTRLVPTPLYPNREEMALTNMEALLTPNHPHIAAKLIVLADAGTRSDPELDVMFVKRFKLGTIVGERTAGAAGPPAVYEFDDMGRRIVATWTAAGTTLDGTTAHFTRGVEPDVEVRPTAAGLGAGRDEALEEAIRIAKAR
;
A
#
# COMPACT_ATOMS: atom_id res chain seq x y z
N SER A 1 -0.49 -19.51 -31.28
CA SER A 1 -0.57 -19.71 -29.82
C SER A 1 0.66 -19.07 -29.19
N PRO A 2 0.61 -17.78 -28.84
CA PRO A 2 1.65 -17.19 -28.02
C PRO A 2 1.30 -17.47 -26.56
N ALA A 3 2.19 -18.22 -25.92
CA ALA A 3 2.21 -18.43 -24.49
C ALA A 3 2.21 -17.08 -23.74
N PHE A 4 1.98 -17.15 -22.42
CA PHE A 4 2.21 -16.10 -21.45
C PHE A 4 1.00 -15.22 -21.06
N ILE A 5 -0.08 -15.91 -20.71
CA ILE A 5 -0.51 -15.90 -19.30
C ILE A 5 -0.07 -17.24 -18.71
N ASP A 6 1.22 -17.38 -18.36
CA ASP A 6 1.67 -18.36 -17.36
C ASP A 6 1.43 -17.72 -15.98
N ALA A 7 0.21 -17.21 -15.77
CA ALA A 7 -0.31 -17.22 -14.42
C ALA A 7 -0.35 -18.71 -14.05
N PRO A 8 0.30 -19.16 -12.97
CA PRO A 8 0.11 -20.54 -12.51
C PRO A 8 -1.39 -20.84 -12.49
N PRO A 9 -1.83 -22.07 -12.79
CA PRO A 9 -3.27 -22.44 -12.82
C PRO A 9 -4.05 -21.98 -11.58
N THR A 10 -3.35 -21.79 -10.47
CA THR A 10 -3.82 -21.24 -9.18
C THR A 10 -4.23 -19.76 -9.18
N LEU A 11 -4.01 -19.02 -10.29
CA LEU A 11 -4.35 -17.61 -10.45
C LEU A 11 -5.38 -17.37 -11.58
N ARG A 12 -6.03 -18.42 -12.09
CA ARG A 12 -7.24 -18.24 -12.92
C ARG A 12 -8.42 -18.07 -11.97
N PRO A 13 -8.95 -16.85 -11.78
CA PRO A 13 -10.09 -16.66 -10.90
C PRO A 13 -11.29 -17.45 -11.43
N ASP A 14 -11.98 -18.17 -10.54
CA ASP A 14 -13.34 -18.66 -10.77
C ASP A 14 -14.29 -17.46 -10.74
N TRP A 15 -14.25 -16.67 -11.81
CA TRP A 15 -14.97 -15.41 -11.89
C TRP A 15 -16.48 -15.62 -11.89
N ASP A 16 -16.95 -16.62 -12.63
CA ASP A 16 -18.38 -16.96 -12.70
C ASP A 16 -18.89 -17.42 -11.33
N GLY A 17 -18.16 -18.29 -10.64
CA GLY A 17 -18.54 -18.70 -9.29
C GLY A 17 -18.44 -17.57 -8.27
N ALA A 18 -17.46 -16.67 -8.39
CA ALA A 18 -17.35 -15.48 -7.53
C ALA A 18 -18.53 -14.53 -7.75
N LEU A 19 -18.94 -14.31 -9.00
CA LEU A 19 -20.12 -13.52 -9.36
C LEU A 19 -21.40 -14.14 -8.78
N LEU A 20 -21.62 -15.44 -8.98
CA LEU A 20 -22.81 -16.12 -8.46
C LEU A 20 -22.90 -16.03 -6.93
N ARG A 21 -21.79 -16.25 -6.22
CA ARG A 21 -21.74 -16.09 -4.75
C ARG A 21 -22.04 -14.66 -4.32
N ALA A 22 -21.54 -13.66 -5.04
CA ALA A 22 -21.79 -12.26 -4.73
C ALA A 22 -23.25 -11.87 -4.99
N ILE A 23 -23.89 -12.40 -6.03
CA ILE A 23 -25.33 -12.21 -6.27
C ILE A 23 -26.14 -12.82 -5.12
N ASP A 24 -25.82 -14.05 -4.72
CA ASP A 24 -26.51 -14.71 -3.60
C ASP A 24 -26.34 -13.94 -2.28
N GLU A 25 -25.12 -13.47 -1.97
CA GLU A 25 -24.86 -12.65 -0.78
C GLU A 25 -25.60 -11.31 -0.85
N ALA A 26 -25.62 -10.65 -2.02
CA ALA A 26 -26.32 -9.39 -2.23
C ALA A 26 -27.84 -9.52 -2.03
N LEU A 27 -28.44 -10.61 -2.52
CA LEU A 27 -29.87 -10.91 -2.33
C LEU A 27 -30.24 -11.24 -0.88
N ALA A 28 -29.26 -11.66 -0.07
CA ALA A 28 -29.41 -11.98 1.34
C ALA A 28 -29.02 -10.83 2.29
N LEU A 29 -28.70 -9.64 1.77
CA LEU A 29 -28.29 -8.51 2.61
C LEU A 29 -29.45 -8.03 3.50
N GLU A 30 -29.19 -8.00 4.80
CA GLU A 30 -30.08 -7.41 5.79
C GLU A 30 -30.00 -5.87 5.77
N PRO A 31 -31.07 -5.16 6.17
CA PRO A 31 -31.04 -3.71 6.32
C PRO A 31 -29.87 -3.23 7.21
N GLY A 32 -29.07 -2.29 6.70
CA GLY A 32 -27.92 -1.73 7.40
C GLY A 32 -26.60 -2.50 7.21
N ALA A 33 -26.60 -3.62 6.47
CA ALA A 33 -25.37 -4.26 6.04
C ALA A 33 -24.59 -3.39 5.03
N ASP A 34 -23.29 -3.66 4.90
CA ASP A 34 -22.42 -3.04 3.89
C ASP A 34 -22.85 -3.46 2.48
N PRO A 35 -23.41 -2.55 1.65
CA PRO A 35 -23.96 -2.91 0.34
C PRO A 35 -22.87 -3.27 -0.68
N LEU A 36 -21.61 -2.87 -0.46
CA LEU A 36 -20.49 -3.24 -1.34
C LEU A 36 -19.77 -4.51 -0.89
N GLY A 37 -20.16 -5.08 0.26
CA GLY A 37 -19.56 -6.30 0.81
C GLY A 37 -19.46 -7.46 -0.19
N PRO A 38 -20.56 -7.84 -0.87
CA PRO A 38 -20.54 -8.88 -1.89
C PRO A 38 -19.60 -8.56 -3.06
N CYS A 39 -19.60 -7.32 -3.54
CA CYS A 39 -18.72 -6.88 -4.63
C CYS A 39 -17.25 -6.92 -4.23
N ARG A 40 -16.91 -6.58 -2.99
CA ARG A 40 -15.55 -6.72 -2.44
C ARG A 40 -15.12 -8.19 -2.38
N GLY A 41 -16.00 -9.08 -1.96
CA GLY A 41 -15.76 -10.53 -1.99
C GLY A 41 -15.50 -11.07 -3.40
N MET A 42 -16.27 -10.59 -4.38
CA MET A 42 -16.07 -10.93 -5.80
C MET A 42 -14.71 -10.44 -6.32
N LEU A 43 -14.33 -9.19 -6.04
CA LEU A 43 -13.04 -8.62 -6.45
C LEU A 43 -11.85 -9.27 -5.74
N ALA A 44 -11.99 -9.67 -4.47
CA ALA A 44 -10.95 -10.37 -3.73
C ALA A 44 -10.54 -11.70 -4.40
N ALA A 45 -11.45 -12.35 -5.12
CA ALA A 45 -11.16 -13.56 -5.90
C ALA A 45 -10.18 -13.32 -7.07
N LEU A 46 -9.94 -12.07 -7.47
CA LEU A 46 -8.93 -11.73 -8.48
C LEU A 46 -7.49 -11.83 -7.96
N HIS A 47 -7.30 -11.89 -6.64
CA HIS A 47 -5.98 -11.92 -5.99
C HIS A 47 -5.09 -10.71 -6.33
N ASP A 48 -5.71 -9.62 -6.79
CA ASP A 48 -5.05 -8.37 -7.15
C ASP A 48 -5.12 -7.39 -5.98
N ALA A 49 -3.97 -6.91 -5.49
CA ALA A 49 -3.89 -5.95 -4.37
C ALA A 49 -4.41 -4.53 -4.72
N GLN A 50 -4.75 -4.27 -5.99
CA GLN A 50 -5.42 -3.07 -6.45
C GLN A 50 -6.91 -3.29 -6.74
N ALA A 51 -7.46 -4.49 -6.56
CA ALA A 51 -8.87 -4.77 -6.85
C ALA A 51 -9.81 -4.30 -5.72
N THR A 52 -10.26 -3.04 -5.78
CA THR A 52 -11.15 -2.47 -4.75
C THR A 52 -12.47 -1.97 -5.33
N VAL A 53 -13.49 -1.89 -4.48
CA VAL A 53 -14.75 -1.20 -4.76
C VAL A 53 -15.21 -0.47 -3.50
N GLU A 54 -15.41 0.84 -3.64
CA GLU A 54 -15.66 1.77 -2.55
C GLU A 54 -16.66 2.84 -2.98
N PHE A 55 -17.34 3.45 -2.02
CA PHE A 55 -18.04 4.70 -2.28
C PHE A 55 -17.02 5.83 -2.34
N ALA A 56 -17.13 6.74 -3.30
CA ALA A 56 -16.19 7.85 -3.44
C ALA A 56 -16.20 8.77 -2.21
N GLU A 57 -17.32 8.82 -1.50
CA GLU A 57 -17.48 9.56 -0.25
C GLU A 57 -16.76 8.88 0.93
N ASP A 58 -16.51 7.58 0.82
CA ASP A 58 -15.71 6.79 1.76
C ASP A 58 -14.22 6.94 1.44
N GLY A 59 -13.71 8.18 1.54
CA GLY A 59 -12.30 8.51 1.29
C GLY A 59 -11.52 8.92 2.53
N ALA A 60 -12.09 8.77 3.72
CA ALA A 60 -11.53 9.25 4.98
C ALA A 60 -11.14 8.09 5.89
N TRP A 61 -9.94 8.17 6.48
CA TRP A 61 -9.42 7.14 7.39
C TRP A 61 -9.50 7.60 8.84
N ALA A 62 -9.67 6.65 9.75
CA ALA A 62 -9.34 6.87 11.14
C ALA A 62 -7.86 7.29 11.26
N PRO A 63 -7.50 8.23 12.15
CA PRO A 63 -6.15 8.81 12.25
C PRO A 63 -5.15 7.88 12.95
N VAL A 64 -5.18 6.58 12.63
CA VAL A 64 -4.34 5.54 13.19
C VAL A 64 -3.96 4.51 12.12
N ARG A 65 -2.80 3.87 12.30
CA ARG A 65 -2.37 2.69 11.53
C ARG A 65 -2.21 1.52 12.48
N LEU A 66 -2.67 0.35 12.04
CA LEU A 66 -2.59 -0.89 12.80
C LEU A 66 -1.70 -1.92 12.10
N GLU A 67 -1.15 -2.83 12.88
CA GLU A 67 -0.57 -4.09 12.43
C GLU A 67 -1.12 -5.25 13.23
N TRP A 68 -1.27 -6.39 12.57
CA TRP A 68 -1.70 -7.62 13.20
C TRP A 68 -0.52 -8.56 13.37
N VAL A 69 -0.05 -8.73 14.61
CA VAL A 69 1.12 -9.56 14.91
C VAL A 69 0.85 -10.40 16.15
N ASP A 70 1.22 -11.67 16.09
CA ASP A 70 1.02 -12.64 17.18
C ASP A 70 -0.42 -12.67 17.73
N GLY A 71 -1.42 -12.52 16.85
CA GLY A 71 -2.84 -12.49 17.22
C GLY A 71 -3.29 -11.19 17.91
N ARG A 72 -2.58 -10.08 17.69
CA ARG A 72 -2.85 -8.78 18.33
C ARG A 72 -2.85 -7.67 17.30
N ALA A 73 -3.89 -6.84 17.33
CA ALA A 73 -3.93 -5.58 16.60
C ALA A 73 -3.20 -4.51 17.43
N LEU A 74 -2.05 -4.04 16.96
CA LEU A 74 -1.22 -3.03 17.62
C LEU A 74 -1.20 -1.73 16.82
N VAL A 75 -1.26 -0.59 17.51
CA VAL A 75 -1.16 0.73 16.91
C VAL A 75 0.30 1.01 16.53
N THR A 76 0.57 1.23 15.25
CA THR A 76 1.91 1.54 14.72
C THR A 76 2.06 3.01 14.31
N HIS A 77 0.94 3.72 14.17
CA HIS A 77 0.89 5.18 14.02
C HIS A 77 -0.41 5.69 14.65
N ALA A 78 -0.36 6.87 15.27
CA ALA A 78 -1.53 7.59 15.73
C ALA A 78 -1.25 9.09 15.62
N ASP A 79 -2.18 9.84 15.05
CA ASP A 79 -2.08 11.30 15.07
C ASP A 79 -2.21 11.82 16.51
N ALA A 80 -1.65 13.00 16.79
CA ALA A 80 -1.55 13.53 18.14
C ALA A 80 -2.91 13.68 18.87
N ASP A 81 -3.99 13.90 18.12
CA ASP A 81 -5.35 14.06 18.62
C ASP A 81 -6.21 12.79 18.53
N ALA A 82 -5.65 11.66 18.07
CA ALA A 82 -6.38 10.40 17.95
C ALA A 82 -6.76 9.78 19.31
N GLY A 83 -6.16 10.21 20.41
CA GLY A 83 -6.38 9.64 21.75
C GLY A 83 -5.72 8.27 21.97
N LEU A 84 -5.13 7.67 20.93
CA LEU A 84 -4.33 6.45 20.95
C LEU A 84 -2.83 6.77 20.83
N ARG A 85 -1.98 5.81 21.19
CA ARG A 85 -0.53 5.92 21.10
C ARG A 85 0.07 4.69 20.44
N ILE A 86 1.24 4.86 19.82
CA ILE A 86 2.02 3.73 19.29
C ILE A 86 2.26 2.70 20.41
N GLY A 87 1.96 1.44 20.10
CA GLY A 87 2.05 0.29 21.01
C GLY A 87 0.79 0.02 21.83
N ASP A 88 -0.24 0.86 21.74
CA ASP A 88 -1.57 0.51 22.27
C ASP A 88 -2.13 -0.71 21.51
N ARG A 89 -2.86 -1.58 22.19
CA ARG A 89 -3.48 -2.78 21.62
C ARG A 89 -4.96 -2.56 21.41
N ILE A 90 -5.45 -2.75 20.19
CA ILE A 90 -6.89 -2.75 19.90
C ILE A 90 -7.48 -4.09 20.32
N LEU A 91 -8.52 -4.02 21.16
CA LEU A 91 -9.29 -5.15 21.67
C LEU A 91 -10.61 -5.31 20.93
N LYS A 92 -11.29 -4.20 20.61
CA LYS A 92 -12.54 -4.19 19.85
C LYS A 92 -12.61 -3.04 18.88
N VAL A 93 -13.38 -3.21 17.80
CA VAL A 93 -13.75 -2.19 16.83
C VAL A 93 -15.27 -2.26 16.63
N ASP A 94 -15.99 -1.17 16.91
CA ASP A 94 -17.45 -1.07 16.90
C ASP A 94 -18.13 -2.25 17.63
N GLY A 95 -17.59 -2.61 18.80
CA GLY A 95 -18.08 -3.71 19.64
C GLY A 95 -17.66 -5.13 19.19
N VAL A 96 -17.06 -5.27 18.01
CA VAL A 96 -16.55 -6.56 17.48
C VAL A 96 -15.15 -6.84 18.03
N GLU A 97 -14.89 -8.05 18.53
CA GLU A 97 -13.55 -8.47 18.97
C GLU A 97 -12.52 -8.30 17.85
N ALA A 98 -11.34 -7.78 18.18
CA ALA A 98 -10.31 -7.41 17.20
C ALA A 98 -9.96 -8.56 16.26
N GLY A 99 -9.82 -9.79 16.77
CA GLY A 99 -9.54 -10.96 15.92
C GLY A 99 -10.63 -11.21 14.87
N ALA A 100 -11.91 -11.20 15.28
CA ALA A 100 -13.04 -11.38 14.38
C ALA A 100 -13.20 -10.19 13.40
N TRP A 101 -12.83 -8.98 13.82
CA TRP A 101 -12.79 -7.81 12.95
C TRP A 101 -11.70 -7.94 11.88
N VAL A 102 -10.48 -8.36 12.26
CA VAL A 102 -9.37 -8.61 11.32
C VAL A 102 -9.71 -9.73 10.34
N GLU A 103 -10.22 -10.87 10.81
CA GLU A 103 -10.63 -11.98 9.94
C GLU A 103 -11.65 -11.54 8.89
N ARG A 104 -12.64 -10.75 9.31
CA ARG A 104 -13.63 -10.18 8.39
C ARG A 104 -13.00 -9.24 7.38
N ALA A 105 -12.13 -8.34 7.83
CA ALA A 105 -11.43 -7.41 6.96
C ALA A 105 -10.58 -8.16 5.91
N MET A 106 -9.83 -9.19 6.32
CA MET A 106 -9.01 -10.02 5.45
C MET A 106 -9.84 -10.81 4.43
N SER A 107 -11.01 -11.33 4.83
CA SER A 107 -11.88 -12.11 3.94
C SER A 107 -12.39 -11.32 2.71
N ARG A 108 -12.40 -9.99 2.82
CA ARG A 108 -12.84 -9.06 1.77
C ARG A 108 -11.72 -8.21 1.22
N ALA A 109 -10.48 -8.43 1.68
CA ALA A 109 -9.34 -7.64 1.27
C ALA A 109 -8.76 -8.11 -0.08
N PRO A 110 -8.31 -7.17 -0.92
CA PRO A 110 -7.60 -7.50 -2.15
C PRO A 110 -6.21 -8.09 -1.85
N GLY A 111 -5.74 -8.97 -2.74
CA GLY A 111 -4.36 -9.49 -2.72
C GLY A 111 -4.24 -11.01 -2.70
N ALA A 112 -3.14 -11.50 -3.26
CA ALA A 112 -2.86 -12.94 -3.42
C ALA A 112 -2.37 -13.61 -2.13
N ARG A 113 -1.68 -12.87 -1.27
CA ARG A 113 -1.01 -13.38 -0.08
C ARG A 113 -1.66 -12.87 1.21
N ASP A 114 -1.53 -13.64 2.29
CA ASP A 114 -2.15 -13.30 3.59
C ASP A 114 -1.59 -12.01 4.18
N ASP A 115 -0.28 -11.79 4.10
CA ASP A 115 0.39 -10.55 4.54
C ASP A 115 -0.18 -9.31 3.84
N VAL A 116 -0.46 -9.41 2.54
CA VAL A 116 -1.07 -8.33 1.75
C VAL A 116 -2.52 -8.10 2.16
N ARG A 117 -3.32 -9.17 2.26
CA ARG A 117 -4.74 -9.08 2.67
C ARG A 117 -4.89 -8.53 4.08
N GLU A 118 -4.00 -8.91 4.99
CA GLU A 118 -3.94 -8.37 6.33
C GLU A 118 -3.67 -6.87 6.31
N ARG A 119 -2.56 -6.46 5.68
CA ARG A 119 -2.16 -5.06 5.66
C ARG A 119 -3.19 -4.14 4.99
N VAL A 120 -3.72 -4.55 3.84
CA VAL A 120 -4.73 -3.77 3.11
C VAL A 120 -6.08 -3.85 3.82
N GLY A 121 -6.48 -5.02 4.31
CA GLY A 121 -7.74 -5.22 5.04
C GLY A 121 -7.85 -4.35 6.29
N LEU A 122 -6.78 -4.31 7.11
CA LEU A 122 -6.72 -3.45 8.31
C LEU A 122 -6.96 -1.97 7.97
N ALA A 123 -6.35 -1.50 6.88
CA ALA A 123 -6.47 -0.11 6.47
C ALA A 123 -7.84 0.22 5.86
N LEU A 124 -8.39 -0.67 5.03
CA LEU A 124 -9.73 -0.51 4.49
C LEU A 124 -10.81 -0.63 5.58
N GLY A 125 -10.57 -1.43 6.62
CA GLY A 125 -11.47 -1.50 7.77
C GLY A 125 -11.52 -0.21 8.59
N MET A 126 -10.52 0.67 8.46
CA MET A 126 -10.46 1.99 9.08
C MET A 126 -11.01 3.11 8.18
N LEU A 127 -11.32 2.80 6.92
CA LEU A 127 -11.90 3.73 5.94
C LEU A 127 -13.40 3.94 6.19
N GLY A 128 -13.92 5.09 5.76
CA GLY A 128 -15.35 5.39 5.77
C GLY A 128 -15.63 6.86 5.41
N PRO A 129 -16.88 7.33 5.60
CA PRO A 129 -17.24 8.70 5.26
C PRO A 129 -16.47 9.73 6.08
N HIS A 130 -16.11 10.84 5.45
CA HIS A 130 -15.49 11.97 6.16
C HIS A 130 -16.37 12.48 7.31
N GLY A 131 -15.77 12.63 8.49
CA GLY A 131 -16.46 13.08 9.70
C GLY A 131 -17.27 11.98 10.42
N SER A 132 -17.37 10.78 9.85
CA SER A 132 -17.92 9.63 10.56
C SER A 132 -16.98 9.18 11.67
N THR A 133 -17.49 8.40 12.62
CA THR A 133 -16.69 7.90 13.75
C THR A 133 -16.58 6.38 13.73
N ILE A 134 -15.49 5.88 14.29
CA ILE A 134 -15.28 4.47 14.61
C ILE A 134 -14.91 4.38 16.09
N GLU A 135 -15.53 3.46 16.82
CA GLU A 135 -15.26 3.25 18.23
C GLU A 135 -14.30 2.08 18.41
N VAL A 136 -13.21 2.31 19.16
CA VAL A 136 -12.23 1.28 19.44
C VAL A 136 -12.05 1.11 20.93
N ARG A 137 -12.08 -0.13 21.42
CA ARG A 137 -11.63 -0.45 22.77
C ARG A 137 -10.15 -0.77 22.70
N ALA A 138 -9.32 -0.05 23.43
CA ALA A 138 -7.87 -0.23 23.42
C ALA A 138 -7.32 -0.49 24.82
N SER A 139 -6.30 -1.35 24.91
CA SER A 139 -5.46 -1.49 26.08
C SER A 139 -4.20 -0.65 25.91
N ARG A 140 -3.90 0.18 26.89
CA ARG A 140 -2.73 1.08 26.86
C ARG A 140 -1.42 0.30 26.88
N ARG A 141 -0.41 0.83 26.21
CA ARG A 141 0.97 0.33 26.29
C ARG A 141 1.39 0.11 27.76
N GLY A 142 1.88 -1.09 28.07
CA GLY A 142 2.28 -1.49 29.42
C GLY A 142 1.15 -1.97 30.32
N GLY A 143 -0.08 -2.09 29.82
CA GLY A 143 -1.23 -2.69 30.52
C GLY A 143 -1.88 -1.77 31.55
N SER A 144 -1.74 -0.44 31.42
CA SER A 144 -2.24 0.55 32.38
C SER A 144 -3.76 0.76 32.36
N GLY A 145 -4.52 -0.06 31.63
CA GLY A 145 -5.98 -0.03 31.57
C GLY A 145 -6.53 -0.30 30.18
N GLU A 146 -7.85 -0.45 30.12
CA GLU A 146 -8.63 -0.47 28.88
C GLU A 146 -9.50 0.78 28.82
N GLU A 147 -9.68 1.32 27.62
CA GLU A 147 -10.50 2.52 27.39
C GLU A 147 -11.20 2.44 26.04
N ASP A 148 -12.37 3.06 25.97
CA ASP A 148 -13.10 3.27 24.72
C ASP A 148 -12.67 4.62 24.12
N VAL A 149 -12.16 4.58 22.90
CA VAL A 149 -11.69 5.74 22.14
C VAL A 149 -12.55 5.90 20.90
N ARG A 150 -13.06 7.12 20.71
CA ARG A 150 -13.80 7.48 19.49
C ARG A 150 -12.84 8.16 18.52
N LEU A 151 -12.63 7.54 17.38
CA LEU A 151 -11.80 8.06 16.30
C LEU A 151 -12.70 8.69 15.23
N THR A 152 -12.41 9.92 14.84
CA THR A 152 -13.12 10.61 13.75
C THR A 152 -12.36 10.42 12.45
N ARG A 153 -13.00 9.82 11.45
CA ARG A 153 -12.41 9.62 10.13
C ARG A 153 -12.24 10.95 9.41
N ARG A 154 -11.06 11.18 8.85
CA ARG A 154 -10.74 12.38 8.08
C ARG A 154 -9.90 12.05 6.85
N PHE A 155 -9.92 12.94 5.88
CA PHE A 155 -8.96 12.87 4.79
C PHE A 155 -7.54 13.03 5.37
N LYS A 156 -6.56 12.35 4.76
CA LYS A 156 -5.17 12.52 5.17
C LYS A 156 -4.80 14.00 5.04
N SER A 157 -4.40 14.60 6.16
CA SER A 157 -3.87 15.97 6.15
C SER A 157 -2.51 15.93 5.46
N THR A 158 -2.38 16.56 4.30
CA THR A 158 -1.09 16.75 3.64
C THR A 158 -0.40 17.96 4.26
N THR A 159 0.41 17.73 5.29
CA THR A 159 1.48 18.70 5.58
C THR A 159 2.48 18.60 4.44
N ALA A 160 2.49 19.61 3.55
CA ALA A 160 3.32 19.58 2.36
C ALA A 160 4.80 19.40 2.73
N GLY A 161 5.37 18.26 2.33
CA GLY A 161 6.80 18.00 2.28
C GLY A 161 7.50 17.87 3.63
N ASP A 162 7.00 16.99 4.49
CA ASP A 162 7.63 16.74 5.80
C ASP A 162 8.90 15.89 5.63
N VAL A 163 10.05 16.57 5.62
CA VAL A 163 11.39 15.97 5.72
C VAL A 163 11.84 16.04 7.17
N ARG A 164 12.15 14.89 7.78
CA ARG A 164 12.50 14.80 9.21
C ARG A 164 13.92 14.32 9.41
N ASP A 165 14.69 15.00 10.27
CA ASP A 165 15.95 14.47 10.77
C ASP A 165 15.69 13.30 11.73
N VAL A 166 16.21 12.11 11.39
CA VAL A 166 16.14 10.93 12.25
C VAL A 166 17.49 10.57 12.87
N ALA A 167 18.57 11.11 12.32
CA ALA A 167 19.90 11.14 12.91
C ALA A 167 20.75 12.23 12.22
N PRO A 168 21.91 12.62 12.77
CA PRO A 168 22.81 13.54 12.08
C PRO A 168 23.14 13.05 10.66
N GLY A 169 22.81 13.86 9.64
CA GLY A 169 23.02 13.55 8.22
C GLY A 169 22.03 12.55 7.61
N VAL A 170 21.04 12.06 8.37
CA VAL A 170 20.07 11.05 7.91
C VAL A 170 18.67 11.63 7.94
N LEU A 171 18.07 11.78 6.76
CA LEU A 171 16.74 12.34 6.58
C LEU A 171 15.72 11.24 6.32
N TYR A 172 14.52 11.40 6.85
CA TYR A 172 13.35 10.56 6.64
C TYR A 172 12.31 11.30 5.81
N VAL A 173 11.70 10.59 4.86
CA VAL A 173 10.72 11.11 3.91
C VAL A 173 9.54 10.14 3.83
N ASP A 174 8.31 10.65 4.04
CA ASP A 174 7.07 9.97 3.61
C ASP A 174 6.61 10.63 2.29
N PRO A 175 6.80 9.96 1.13
CA PRO A 175 6.46 10.52 -0.18
C PRO A 175 5.00 10.95 -0.33
N SER A 176 4.09 10.31 0.41
CA SER A 176 2.67 10.63 0.34
C SER A 176 2.30 11.97 1.00
N THR A 177 3.28 12.68 1.56
CA THR A 177 3.13 14.05 2.07
C THR A 177 3.60 15.11 1.07
N PHE A 178 4.09 14.71 -0.10
CA PHE A 178 4.66 15.61 -1.10
C PHE A 178 3.76 15.77 -2.33
N THR A 179 3.78 16.98 -2.92
CA THR A 179 3.48 17.16 -4.34
C THR A 179 4.79 17.04 -5.13
N ASP A 180 4.70 16.95 -6.46
CA ASP A 180 5.89 16.99 -7.31
C ASP A 180 6.74 18.24 -7.04
N GLU A 181 6.10 19.40 -6.89
CA GLU A 181 6.77 20.67 -6.66
C GLU A 181 7.50 20.66 -5.32
N SER A 182 6.82 20.29 -4.22
CA SER A 182 7.45 20.28 -2.91
C SER A 182 8.54 19.21 -2.79
N PHE A 183 8.42 18.10 -3.54
CA PHE A 183 9.47 17.09 -3.59
C PHE A 183 10.70 17.60 -4.34
N ILE A 184 10.51 18.30 -5.46
CA ILE A 184 11.62 18.94 -6.20
C ILE A 184 12.33 19.97 -5.32
N GLU A 185 11.60 20.76 -4.53
CA GLU A 185 12.19 21.70 -3.58
C GLU A 185 13.01 20.96 -2.50
N ALA A 186 12.49 19.87 -1.95
CA ALA A 186 13.23 19.04 -1.00
C ALA A 186 14.50 18.44 -1.62
N LEU A 187 14.43 17.97 -2.88
CA LEU A 187 15.58 17.47 -3.64
C LEU A 187 16.67 18.52 -3.84
N ARG A 188 16.29 19.79 -4.05
CA ARG A 188 17.24 20.90 -4.26
C ARG A 188 17.78 21.51 -2.96
N GLY A 189 17.21 21.13 -1.82
CA GLY A 189 17.58 21.63 -0.51
C GLY A 189 18.03 20.50 0.42
N PRO A 190 17.24 20.14 1.43
CA PRO A 190 17.69 19.23 2.49
C PRO A 190 18.16 17.87 1.97
N LEU A 191 17.52 17.31 0.93
CA LEU A 191 17.87 15.97 0.45
C LEU A 191 19.21 15.92 -0.30
N SER A 192 19.65 17.02 -0.94
CA SER A 192 20.96 17.06 -1.61
C SER A 192 22.13 17.16 -0.63
N GLU A 193 21.89 17.70 0.55
CA GLU A 193 22.90 17.89 1.60
C GLU A 193 22.99 16.71 2.58
N ALA A 194 22.11 15.72 2.45
CA ALA A 194 22.06 14.56 3.33
C ALA A 194 23.15 13.53 3.01
N ASP A 195 23.65 12.84 4.05
CA ASP A 195 24.49 11.66 3.88
C ASP A 195 23.64 10.45 3.45
N ALA A 196 22.41 10.36 3.96
CA ALA A 196 21.45 9.32 3.64
C ALA A 196 20.00 9.81 3.67
N VAL A 197 19.18 9.25 2.79
CA VAL A 197 17.73 9.49 2.72
C VAL A 197 17.00 8.16 2.90
N ILE A 198 16.16 8.09 3.92
CA ILE A 198 15.23 6.99 4.20
C ILE A 198 13.87 7.38 3.63
N VAL A 199 13.40 6.63 2.64
CA VAL A 199 12.08 6.80 2.03
C VAL A 199 11.14 5.72 2.54
N ASP A 200 10.00 6.10 3.13
CA ASP A 200 9.04 5.16 3.70
C ASP A 200 7.81 4.96 2.82
N TYR A 201 7.75 3.79 2.15
CA TYR A 201 6.63 3.36 1.30
C TYR A 201 5.67 2.40 2.01
N ARG A 202 5.76 2.24 3.33
CA ARG A 202 4.87 1.37 4.12
C ARG A 202 3.48 1.99 4.34
N SER A 203 3.33 3.28 4.04
CA SER A 203 2.03 3.95 4.08
C SER A 203 1.21 3.61 2.82
N LEU A 204 -0.10 3.41 3.00
CA LEU A 204 -1.02 3.16 1.88
C LEU A 204 -1.40 4.44 1.10
N GLY A 205 -0.75 5.57 1.41
CA GLY A 205 -0.94 6.81 0.70
C GLY A 205 -0.41 6.72 -0.73
N MET A 206 -1.15 7.26 -1.68
CA MET A 206 -0.66 7.40 -3.06
C MET A 206 0.41 8.49 -3.09
N GLY A 207 1.63 8.11 -3.43
CA GLY A 207 2.79 8.98 -3.48
C GLY A 207 3.99 8.22 -4.02
N GLY A 208 4.07 8.11 -5.35
CA GLY A 208 5.23 7.54 -6.03
C GLY A 208 6.20 8.61 -6.45
N LEU A 209 7.48 8.35 -6.24
CA LEU A 209 8.61 9.17 -6.64
C LEU A 209 9.26 8.70 -7.95
N HIS A 210 8.69 7.76 -8.70
CA HIS A 210 9.33 7.20 -9.91
C HIS A 210 9.84 8.28 -10.88
N ARG A 211 9.10 9.40 -11.01
CA ARG A 211 9.48 10.55 -11.86
C ARG A 211 10.75 11.26 -11.37
N HIS A 212 11.02 11.16 -10.07
CA HIS A 212 12.14 11.76 -9.37
C HIS A 212 13.26 10.76 -9.03
N LEU A 213 13.02 9.45 -9.15
CA LEU A 213 14.08 8.44 -8.99
C LEU A 213 15.25 8.65 -9.96
N GLY A 214 15.02 9.33 -11.09
CA GLY A 214 16.06 9.80 -11.99
C GLY A 214 17.17 10.60 -11.29
N SER A 215 16.88 11.30 -10.19
CA SER A 215 17.86 12.03 -9.39
C SER A 215 18.87 11.12 -8.68
N PHE A 216 18.54 9.85 -8.45
CA PHE A 216 19.42 8.84 -7.84
C PHE A 216 20.15 7.98 -8.88
N ILE A 217 19.88 8.18 -10.18
CA ILE A 217 20.52 7.41 -11.25
C ILE A 217 21.84 8.08 -11.64
N ALA A 218 22.95 7.39 -11.36
CA ALA A 218 24.29 7.86 -11.72
C ALA A 218 24.61 7.72 -13.23
N GLY A 219 23.88 6.89 -13.97
CA GLY A 219 24.03 6.72 -15.42
C GLY A 219 23.15 5.64 -16.03
N GLY A 220 22.92 5.72 -17.35
CA GLY A 220 22.01 4.83 -18.09
C GLY A 220 20.56 5.31 -18.08
N ALA A 221 19.73 4.77 -18.98
CA ALA A 221 18.30 5.03 -19.06
C ALA A 221 17.53 3.71 -18.85
N PRO A 222 17.22 3.34 -17.59
CA PRO A 222 16.41 2.17 -17.32
C PRO A 222 15.10 2.16 -18.11
N VAL A 223 14.79 1.02 -18.74
CA VAL A 223 13.54 0.78 -19.46
C VAL A 223 12.59 0.01 -18.54
N MET A 224 11.39 0.52 -18.38
CA MET A 224 10.24 -0.22 -17.89
C MET A 224 9.36 -0.59 -19.09
N THR A 225 8.83 -1.81 -19.09
CA THR A 225 7.82 -2.22 -20.07
C THR A 225 6.49 -2.45 -19.38
N ARG A 226 5.44 -1.77 -19.84
CA ARG A 226 4.04 -2.07 -19.54
C ARG A 226 3.52 -3.06 -20.57
N LEU A 227 2.87 -4.12 -20.11
CA LEU A 227 2.24 -5.14 -20.93
C LEU A 227 0.74 -4.85 -21.00
N VAL A 228 0.30 -4.18 -22.06
CA VAL A 228 -1.07 -3.65 -22.18
C VAL A 228 -1.96 -4.63 -22.96
N PRO A 229 -3.03 -5.18 -22.34
CA PRO A 229 -4.02 -5.98 -23.05
C PRO A 229 -4.71 -5.16 -24.14
N THR A 230 -4.61 -5.61 -25.39
CA THR A 230 -5.12 -4.91 -26.57
C THR A 230 -6.06 -5.83 -27.33
N PRO A 231 -7.34 -5.47 -27.54
CA PRO A 231 -8.25 -6.28 -28.35
C PRO A 231 -7.82 -6.23 -29.81
N LEU A 232 -7.75 -7.40 -30.45
CA LEU A 232 -7.48 -7.51 -31.89
C LEU A 232 -8.76 -7.51 -32.73
N TYR A 233 -9.88 -7.91 -32.13
CA TYR A 233 -11.21 -7.98 -32.76
C TYR A 233 -12.28 -7.38 -31.84
N PRO A 234 -13.46 -7.00 -32.38
CA PRO A 234 -14.62 -6.59 -31.59
C PRO A 234 -14.94 -7.59 -30.46
N ASN A 235 -15.57 -7.10 -29.40
CA ASN A 235 -15.96 -7.92 -28.24
C ASN A 235 -14.82 -8.64 -27.51
N ARG A 236 -13.54 -8.27 -27.78
CA ARG A 236 -12.36 -8.91 -27.16
C ARG A 236 -12.26 -10.41 -27.47
N GLU A 237 -12.78 -10.85 -28.62
CA GLU A 237 -12.71 -12.25 -29.07
C GLU A 237 -11.26 -12.75 -29.13
N GLU A 238 -10.33 -11.87 -29.47
CA GLU A 238 -8.90 -12.12 -29.33
C GLU A 238 -8.20 -10.92 -28.68
N MET A 239 -7.24 -11.23 -27.81
CA MET A 239 -6.46 -10.25 -27.05
C MET A 239 -4.96 -10.47 -27.34
N ALA A 240 -4.27 -9.38 -27.66
CA ALA A 240 -2.82 -9.31 -27.68
C ALA A 240 -2.30 -8.57 -26.44
N LEU A 241 -0.99 -8.68 -26.20
CA LEU A 241 -0.27 -7.78 -25.29
C LEU A 241 0.60 -6.86 -26.12
N THR A 242 0.37 -5.56 -25.97
CA THR A 242 1.23 -4.52 -26.56
C THR A 242 2.26 -4.09 -25.54
N ASN A 243 3.53 -4.15 -25.92
CA ASN A 243 4.62 -3.62 -25.12
C ASN A 243 4.63 -2.10 -25.24
N MET A 244 4.48 -1.41 -24.11
CA MET A 244 4.69 0.03 -24.01
C MET A 244 5.90 0.29 -23.13
N GLU A 245 6.97 0.80 -23.73
CA GLU A 245 8.19 1.12 -23.02
C GLU A 245 8.14 2.55 -22.46
N ALA A 246 8.65 2.70 -21.24
CA ALA A 246 8.90 3.99 -20.61
C ALA A 246 10.36 4.02 -20.17
N LEU A 247 11.07 5.07 -20.59
CA LEU A 247 12.43 5.34 -20.16
C LEU A 247 12.39 6.17 -18.87
N LEU A 248 13.05 5.67 -17.84
CA LEU A 248 13.40 6.48 -16.68
C LEU A 248 14.80 7.05 -16.94
N THR A 249 14.88 8.36 -17.14
CA THR A 249 16.14 9.05 -17.44
C THR A 249 16.75 9.66 -16.18
N PRO A 250 18.08 9.79 -16.11
CA PRO A 250 18.73 10.58 -15.07
C PRO A 250 18.16 12.00 -15.03
N ASN A 251 17.92 12.53 -13.83
CA ASN A 251 17.31 13.85 -13.61
C ASN A 251 18.19 14.71 -12.67
N HIS A 252 18.05 16.02 -12.74
CA HIS A 252 18.76 16.97 -11.89
C HIS A 252 17.83 17.60 -10.83
N PRO A 253 18.31 17.86 -9.60
CA PRO A 253 19.69 17.61 -9.13
C PRO A 253 19.99 16.12 -8.96
N HIS A 254 21.26 15.75 -9.09
CA HIS A 254 21.71 14.41 -8.71
C HIS A 254 21.90 14.36 -7.19
N ILE A 255 21.40 13.29 -6.56
CA ILE A 255 21.52 13.07 -5.13
C ILE A 255 22.62 12.03 -4.90
N ALA A 256 23.67 12.44 -4.19
CA ALA A 256 24.76 11.55 -3.79
C ALA A 256 24.46 10.79 -2.48
N ALA A 257 23.40 11.19 -1.76
CA ALA A 257 22.99 10.57 -0.52
C ALA A 257 22.68 9.08 -0.71
N LYS A 258 23.03 8.26 0.30
CA LYS A 258 22.65 6.85 0.33
C LYS A 258 21.12 6.72 0.38
N LEU A 259 20.54 6.03 -0.59
CA LEU A 259 19.10 5.75 -0.59
C LEU A 259 18.80 4.47 0.18
N ILE A 260 17.90 4.56 1.16
CA ILE A 260 17.36 3.43 1.89
C ILE A 260 15.84 3.50 1.79
N VAL A 261 15.20 2.38 1.50
CA VAL A 261 13.76 2.29 1.30
C VAL A 261 13.14 1.37 2.33
N LEU A 262 12.13 1.85 3.06
CA LEU A 262 11.27 1.02 3.90
C LEU A 262 10.08 0.56 3.07
N ALA A 263 9.86 -0.76 3.04
CA ALA A 263 8.76 -1.37 2.29
C ALA A 263 8.11 -2.50 3.10
N ASP A 264 6.82 -2.74 2.85
CA ASP A 264 6.08 -3.85 3.43
C ASP A 264 4.99 -4.38 2.49
N ALA A 265 4.17 -5.33 2.96
CA ALA A 265 3.09 -5.93 2.18
C ALA A 265 1.99 -4.93 1.74
N GLY A 266 1.99 -3.71 2.29
CA GLY A 266 1.13 -2.60 1.89
C GLY A 266 1.74 -1.72 0.80
N THR A 267 3.04 -1.80 0.56
CA THR A 267 3.71 -1.11 -0.55
C THR A 267 3.21 -1.68 -1.88
N ARG A 268 2.40 -0.88 -2.61
CA ARG A 268 1.69 -1.25 -3.84
C ARG A 268 1.59 -0.07 -4.80
N SER A 269 1.21 -0.31 -6.04
CA SER A 269 1.04 0.72 -7.08
C SER A 269 2.34 1.49 -7.34
N ASP A 270 2.29 2.81 -7.48
CA ASP A 270 3.48 3.62 -7.76
C ASP A 270 4.62 3.46 -6.71
N PRO A 271 4.37 3.47 -5.38
CA PRO A 271 5.38 3.10 -4.38
C PRO A 271 6.11 1.79 -4.66
N GLU A 272 5.38 0.76 -5.12
CA GLU A 272 5.99 -0.53 -5.43
C GLU A 272 6.80 -0.49 -6.72
N LEU A 273 6.35 0.27 -7.72
CA LEU A 273 7.14 0.54 -8.91
C LEU A 273 8.49 1.19 -8.55
N ASP A 274 8.51 2.10 -7.58
CA ASP A 274 9.75 2.71 -7.09
C ASP A 274 10.68 1.67 -6.48
N VAL A 275 10.15 0.80 -5.62
CA VAL A 275 10.92 -0.32 -5.02
C VAL A 275 11.47 -1.25 -6.11
N MET A 276 10.69 -1.52 -7.17
CA MET A 276 11.18 -2.30 -8.31
C MET A 276 12.38 -1.63 -8.99
N PHE A 277 12.32 -0.31 -9.23
CA PHE A 277 13.44 0.45 -9.78
C PHE A 277 14.68 0.40 -8.87
N VAL A 278 14.50 0.63 -7.56
CA VAL A 278 15.59 0.57 -6.58
C VAL A 278 16.26 -0.80 -6.60
N LYS A 279 15.49 -1.89 -6.57
CA LYS A 279 16.03 -3.26 -6.59
C LYS A 279 16.76 -3.59 -7.89
N ARG A 280 16.15 -3.24 -9.03
CA ARG A 280 16.65 -3.59 -10.37
C ARG A 280 17.93 -2.84 -10.71
N PHE A 281 17.96 -1.54 -10.43
CA PHE A 281 19.05 -0.64 -10.80
C PHE A 281 20.03 -0.38 -9.65
N LYS A 282 19.86 -1.06 -8.52
CA LYS A 282 20.75 -0.99 -7.35
C LYS A 282 20.94 0.45 -6.86
N LEU A 283 19.85 1.21 -6.85
CA LEU A 283 19.87 2.62 -6.45
C LEU A 283 20.00 2.81 -4.94
N GLY A 284 19.68 1.79 -4.15
CA GLY A 284 19.62 1.86 -2.70
C GLY A 284 19.41 0.49 -2.06
N THR A 285 19.23 0.49 -0.73
CA THR A 285 18.96 -0.71 0.07
C THR A 285 17.49 -0.76 0.48
N ILE A 286 16.82 -1.88 0.24
CA ILE A 286 15.42 -2.08 0.67
C ILE A 286 15.40 -2.84 2.01
N VAL A 287 14.71 -2.27 3.00
CA VAL A 287 14.59 -2.79 4.36
C VAL A 287 13.11 -3.01 4.69
N GLY A 288 12.78 -4.12 5.35
CA GLY A 288 11.43 -4.41 5.80
C GLY A 288 10.92 -5.74 5.25
N GLU A 289 9.74 -5.72 4.64
CA GLU A 289 9.06 -6.93 4.15
C GLU A 289 8.81 -6.89 2.65
N ARG A 290 8.36 -8.02 2.11
CA ARG A 290 8.03 -8.19 0.69
C ARG A 290 6.83 -7.33 0.30
N THR A 291 6.92 -6.63 -0.83
CA THR A 291 5.84 -5.75 -1.33
C THR A 291 4.64 -6.51 -1.91
N ALA A 292 3.54 -5.81 -2.19
CA ALA A 292 2.24 -6.42 -2.48
C ALA A 292 2.16 -7.25 -3.79
N GLY A 293 2.96 -6.89 -4.79
CA GLY A 293 2.93 -7.47 -6.14
C GLY A 293 1.93 -6.80 -7.07
N ALA A 294 1.66 -5.50 -6.92
CA ALA A 294 0.67 -4.78 -7.72
C ALA A 294 1.19 -3.40 -8.18
N ALA A 295 2.26 -3.40 -8.97
CA ALA A 295 2.88 -2.18 -9.53
C ALA A 295 2.29 -1.74 -10.90
N GLY A 296 1.31 -2.48 -11.42
CA GLY A 296 0.66 -2.17 -12.70
C GLY A 296 -0.27 -0.96 -12.60
N PRO A 297 -0.47 -0.19 -13.69
CA PRO A 297 -1.41 0.92 -13.65
C PRO A 297 -2.82 0.38 -13.42
N PRO A 298 -3.61 0.99 -12.52
CA PRO A 298 -4.99 0.58 -12.30
C PRO A 298 -5.89 1.08 -13.44
N ALA A 299 -6.93 0.31 -13.76
CA ALA A 299 -8.13 0.83 -14.38
C ALA A 299 -9.04 1.37 -13.26
N VAL A 300 -9.72 2.48 -13.55
CA VAL A 300 -10.67 3.10 -12.63
C VAL A 300 -12.01 3.16 -13.34
N TYR A 301 -13.04 2.63 -12.69
CA TYR A 301 -14.40 2.64 -13.17
C TYR A 301 -15.29 3.34 -12.16
N GLU A 302 -16.21 4.15 -12.68
CA GLU A 302 -17.11 4.94 -11.86
C GLU A 302 -18.54 4.71 -12.28
N PHE A 303 -19.39 4.51 -11.28
CA PHE A 303 -20.81 4.25 -11.47
C PHE A 303 -21.62 5.08 -10.46
N ASP A 304 -22.86 5.39 -10.81
CA ASP A 304 -23.82 5.99 -9.90
C ASP A 304 -24.79 4.91 -9.40
N ASP A 305 -24.99 4.86 -8.09
CA ASP A 305 -26.06 4.09 -7.47
C ASP A 305 -26.91 5.02 -6.61
N MET A 306 -28.04 5.46 -7.17
CA MET A 306 -29.03 6.30 -6.49
C MET A 306 -28.43 7.57 -5.88
N GLY A 307 -27.49 8.21 -6.60
CA GLY A 307 -26.82 9.43 -6.17
C GLY A 307 -25.61 9.23 -5.27
N ARG A 308 -25.14 7.99 -5.09
CA ARG A 308 -23.85 7.68 -4.46
C ARG A 308 -22.87 7.24 -5.54
N ARG A 309 -21.67 7.83 -5.55
CA ARG A 309 -20.64 7.48 -6.54
C ARG A 309 -19.88 6.25 -6.06
N ILE A 310 -19.87 5.20 -6.87
CA ILE A 310 -19.07 4.00 -6.64
C ILE A 310 -17.82 4.08 -7.51
N VAL A 311 -16.66 3.81 -6.91
CA VAL A 311 -15.38 3.70 -7.60
C VAL A 311 -14.89 2.27 -7.47
N ALA A 312 -14.64 1.62 -8.60
CA ALA A 312 -14.02 0.31 -8.64
C ALA A 312 -12.67 0.39 -9.37
N THR A 313 -11.66 -0.29 -8.83
CA THR A 313 -10.32 -0.30 -9.41
C THR A 313 -9.76 -1.71 -9.47
N TRP A 314 -8.87 -1.98 -10.43
CA TRP A 314 -8.06 -3.21 -10.54
C TRP A 314 -6.92 -2.98 -11.52
N THR A 315 -5.91 -3.85 -11.53
CA THR A 315 -4.75 -3.74 -12.41
C THR A 315 -5.14 -3.88 -13.89
N ALA A 316 -4.83 -2.88 -14.71
CA ALA A 316 -5.18 -2.86 -16.13
C ALA A 316 -4.08 -3.43 -17.04
N ALA A 317 -2.82 -3.31 -16.62
CA ALA A 317 -1.67 -3.74 -17.41
C ALA A 317 -0.57 -4.35 -16.53
N GLY A 318 0.12 -5.35 -17.08
CA GLY A 318 1.29 -5.93 -16.45
C GLY A 318 2.46 -4.96 -16.43
N THR A 319 3.37 -5.12 -15.48
CA THR A 319 4.62 -4.34 -15.41
C THR A 319 5.80 -5.27 -15.30
N THR A 320 6.83 -5.03 -16.10
CA THR A 320 8.08 -5.78 -16.09
C THR A 320 9.28 -4.86 -16.30
N LEU A 321 10.39 -5.19 -15.65
CA LEU A 321 11.71 -4.55 -15.83
C LEU A 321 12.72 -5.47 -16.52
N ASP A 322 12.31 -6.69 -16.89
CA ASP A 322 13.13 -7.65 -17.63
C ASP A 322 12.50 -8.05 -18.98
N GLY A 323 11.29 -7.57 -19.27
CA GLY A 323 10.57 -7.83 -20.51
C GLY A 323 9.94 -9.22 -20.61
N THR A 324 10.14 -10.09 -19.60
CA THR A 324 9.76 -11.50 -19.67
C THR A 324 8.65 -11.87 -18.70
N THR A 325 8.65 -11.30 -17.50
CA THR A 325 7.73 -11.71 -16.45
C THR A 325 7.03 -10.53 -15.80
N ALA A 326 5.70 -10.58 -15.73
CA ALA A 326 4.91 -9.57 -15.03
C ALA A 326 5.13 -9.67 -13.50
N HIS A 327 5.23 -8.50 -12.85
CA HIS A 327 5.40 -8.35 -11.40
C HIS A 327 4.19 -8.81 -10.56
N PHE A 328 3.06 -9.08 -11.22
CA PHE A 328 1.76 -9.32 -10.61
C PHE A 328 1.78 -10.46 -9.56
N THR A 329 1.25 -10.19 -8.36
CA THR A 329 1.21 -11.05 -7.15
C THR A 329 2.56 -11.43 -6.55
N ARG A 330 3.66 -11.14 -7.24
CA ARG A 330 5.01 -11.51 -6.80
C ARG A 330 5.49 -10.55 -5.74
N GLY A 331 5.54 -9.26 -6.00
CA GLY A 331 6.18 -8.33 -5.08
C GLY A 331 7.71 -8.40 -5.12
N VAL A 332 8.35 -7.42 -4.51
CA VAL A 332 9.80 -7.26 -4.43
C VAL A 332 10.27 -7.74 -3.07
N GLU A 333 11.23 -8.65 -3.05
CA GLU A 333 11.89 -9.07 -1.81
C GLU A 333 12.84 -7.97 -1.31
N PRO A 334 12.87 -7.68 0.00
CA PRO A 334 13.80 -6.71 0.57
C PRO A 334 15.26 -7.16 0.41
N ASP A 335 16.21 -6.24 0.54
CA ASP A 335 17.62 -6.59 0.67
C ASP A 335 17.97 -7.00 2.11
N VAL A 336 17.28 -6.39 3.08
CA VAL A 336 17.36 -6.72 4.51
C VAL A 336 15.94 -6.96 5.03
N GLU A 337 15.61 -8.22 5.30
CA GLU A 337 14.31 -8.58 5.86
C GLU A 337 14.21 -8.18 7.33
N VAL A 338 13.22 -7.36 7.67
CA VAL A 338 12.90 -6.95 9.03
C VAL A 338 11.40 -7.02 9.21
N ARG A 339 10.94 -7.89 10.11
CA ARG A 339 9.53 -8.04 10.47
C ARG A 339 9.27 -7.43 11.84
N PRO A 340 8.30 -6.51 11.97
CA PRO A 340 7.91 -5.98 13.27
C PRO A 340 7.53 -7.09 14.24
N THR A 341 7.92 -6.96 15.50
CA THR A 341 7.58 -7.94 16.53
C THR A 341 6.50 -7.39 17.45
N ALA A 342 5.62 -8.24 18.00
CA ALA A 342 4.63 -7.77 18.97
C ALA A 342 5.28 -7.11 20.20
N ALA A 343 6.47 -7.59 20.59
CA ALA A 343 7.26 -7.00 21.67
C ALA A 343 7.82 -5.62 21.30
N GLY A 344 8.33 -5.45 20.08
CA GLY A 344 8.85 -4.18 19.58
C GLY A 344 7.76 -3.13 19.40
N LEU A 345 6.68 -3.49 18.70
CA LEU A 345 5.52 -2.62 18.53
C LEU A 345 4.90 -2.25 19.89
N GLY A 346 4.74 -3.21 20.80
CA GLY A 346 4.30 -2.95 22.17
C GLY A 346 5.28 -2.09 23.00
N ALA A 347 6.56 -2.05 22.61
CA ALA A 347 7.56 -1.14 23.16
C ALA A 347 7.66 0.19 22.40
N GLY A 348 6.78 0.45 21.43
CA GLY A 348 6.79 1.66 20.61
C GLY A 348 8.02 1.80 19.72
N ARG A 349 8.66 0.67 19.36
CA ARG A 349 9.78 0.62 18.44
C ARG A 349 9.29 0.42 17.01
N ASP A 350 10.11 0.87 16.07
CA ASP A 350 9.99 0.57 14.66
C ASP A 350 11.29 -0.10 14.22
N GLU A 351 11.34 -1.44 14.30
CA GLU A 351 12.57 -2.18 14.03
C GLU A 351 13.10 -1.98 12.60
N ALA A 352 12.22 -1.79 11.61
CA ALA A 352 12.62 -1.53 10.24
C ALA A 352 13.26 -0.14 10.10
N LEU A 353 12.70 0.89 10.74
CA LEU A 353 13.31 2.22 10.78
C LEU A 353 14.63 2.23 11.56
N GLU A 354 14.71 1.54 12.69
CA GLU A 354 15.93 1.39 13.49
C GLU A 354 17.05 0.75 12.64
N GLU A 355 16.74 -0.30 11.87
CA GLU A 355 17.69 -0.96 10.99
C GLU A 355 18.09 -0.08 9.80
N ALA A 356 17.16 0.66 9.21
CA ALA A 356 17.48 1.64 8.17
C ALA A 356 18.42 2.73 8.67
N ILE A 357 18.20 3.27 9.88
CA ILE A 357 19.11 4.24 10.51
C ILE A 357 20.48 3.61 10.78
N ARG A 358 20.54 2.34 11.17
CA ARG A 358 21.80 1.61 11.37
C ARG A 358 22.58 1.49 10.06
N ILE A 359 21.92 1.13 8.96
CA ILE A 359 22.51 1.02 7.62
C ILE A 359 22.98 2.40 7.13
N ALA A 360 22.17 3.45 7.33
CA ALA A 360 22.51 4.82 6.95
C ALA A 360 23.82 5.30 7.59
N LYS A 361 24.06 4.94 8.85
CA LYS A 361 25.26 5.31 9.61
C LYS A 361 26.47 4.42 9.34
N ALA A 362 26.30 3.28 8.68
CA ALA A 362 27.41 2.41 8.32
C ALA A 362 28.27 3.11 7.25
N ARG A 363 29.59 3.11 7.44
CA ARG A 363 30.52 3.78 6.52
C ARG A 363 30.56 3.09 5.17
#